data_AF-A0A3Q7RDH1-F1
#
_entry.id   AF-A0A3Q7RDH1-F1
#
_cell.length_a   1.000
_cell.length_b   1.000
_cell.length_c   1.000
_cell.angle_alpha   90.00
_cell.angle_beta   90.00
_cell.angle_gamma   90.00
#
_symmetry.space_group_name_H-M   'P 1'
#
loop_
_entity.id
_entity.type
_entity.pdbx_description
1 polymer ?
#
loop_
_entity_poly.entity_id
_entity_poly.type
_entity_poly.pdbx_seq_one_letter_code
_entity_poly.pdbx_strand_id
1 'polypeptide(L)'
;MKALLLLGLLLLSVTVQGKIFERCELARTLKRLGLADFKGVSLANWMCLAKWESDYNTKATNYNPGSRSTDYGIFQINSRYWCNDGKTPGAVNACHIPCSDLLKDDITQAVTCAKRVVSDPNGVRAWVAWRAHCENQDVSQYIRNCGV
;
A
#
# COMPACT_ATOMS: atom_id res chain seq x y z
N MET A 1 22.84 52.73 -10.98
CA MET A 1 22.06 51.54 -11.39
C MET A 1 22.77 50.29 -10.86
N LYS A 2 22.51 49.91 -9.60
CA LYS A 2 23.05 48.70 -8.96
C LYS A 2 21.96 48.11 -8.07
N ALA A 3 21.08 47.33 -8.67
CA ALA A 3 20.09 46.53 -7.95
C ALA A 3 19.63 45.40 -8.90
N LEU A 4 20.53 44.47 -9.20
CA LEU A 4 20.14 43.21 -9.83
C LEU A 4 19.97 42.18 -8.71
N LEU A 5 18.77 42.23 -8.14
CA LEU A 5 17.94 41.10 -7.70
C LEU A 5 18.66 39.75 -7.60
N LEU A 6 19.24 39.45 -6.44
CA LEU A 6 19.53 38.09 -5.99
C LEU A 6 18.30 37.49 -5.29
N LEU A 7 17.19 37.34 -6.03
CA LEU A 7 16.01 36.62 -5.56
C LEU A 7 15.64 35.54 -6.57
N GLY A 8 15.90 34.28 -6.22
CA GLY A 8 15.54 33.10 -7.00
C GLY A 8 16.64 32.06 -6.85
N LEU A 9 16.45 30.90 -6.26
CA LEU A 9 15.26 30.09 -6.11
C LEU A 9 15.49 29.20 -4.88
N LEU A 10 14.82 29.46 -3.74
CA LEU A 10 14.68 28.43 -2.73
C LEU A 10 13.79 27.35 -3.35
N LEU A 11 14.39 26.33 -3.95
CA LEU A 11 13.70 25.08 -4.25
C LEU A 11 13.31 24.49 -2.90
N LEU A 12 12.09 24.80 -2.46
CA LEU A 12 11.39 24.02 -1.45
C LEU A 12 11.24 22.62 -2.04
N SER A 13 12.24 21.77 -1.84
CA SER A 13 12.08 20.33 -1.96
C SER A 13 11.05 19.97 -0.90
N VAL A 14 9.77 19.99 -1.30
CA VAL A 14 8.69 19.41 -0.52
C VAL A 14 9.07 17.94 -0.38
N THR A 15 9.70 17.60 0.73
CA THR A 15 9.84 16.20 1.12
C THR A 15 8.41 15.74 1.31
N VAL A 16 7.84 15.08 0.30
CA VAL A 16 6.54 14.45 0.44
C VAL A 16 6.80 13.25 1.37
N GLN A 17 6.76 13.52 2.66
CA GLN A 17 6.98 12.54 3.71
C GLN A 17 5.78 11.60 3.66
N GLY A 18 6.03 10.29 3.55
CA GLY A 18 4.95 9.32 3.47
C GLY A 18 4.18 9.24 4.77
N LYS A 19 2.86 9.12 4.68
CA LYS A 19 2.07 8.79 5.86
C LYS A 19 2.40 7.38 6.34
N ILE A 20 2.83 7.29 7.59
CA ILE A 20 2.84 6.06 8.38
C ILE A 20 1.58 6.12 9.24
N PHE A 21 0.64 5.20 9.03
CA PHE A 21 -0.59 5.19 9.81
C PHE A 21 -0.35 4.68 11.22
N GLU A 22 -1.03 5.29 12.19
CA GLU A 22 -1.23 4.68 13.50
C GLU A 22 -2.15 3.46 13.37
N ARG A 23 -1.89 2.40 14.16
CA ARG A 23 -2.60 1.11 14.04
C ARG A 23 -4.12 1.25 14.03
N CYS A 24 -4.69 1.96 15.01
CA CYS A 24 -6.14 2.12 15.09
C CYS A 24 -6.71 3.14 14.10
N GLU A 25 -5.89 4.07 13.61
CA GLU A 25 -6.27 4.97 12.53
C GLU A 25 -6.47 4.18 11.23
N LEU A 26 -5.52 3.30 10.90
CA LEU A 26 -5.61 2.44 9.73
C LEU A 26 -6.80 1.48 9.86
N ALA A 27 -7.00 0.84 11.01
CA ALA A 27 -8.10 -0.10 11.20
C ALA A 27 -9.47 0.54 10.93
N ARG A 28 -9.71 1.74 11.45
CA ARG A 28 -10.95 2.51 11.16
C ARG A 28 -11.04 2.90 9.70
N THR A 29 -9.93 3.30 9.08
CA THR A 29 -9.87 3.68 7.67
C THR A 29 -10.22 2.50 6.77
N LEU A 30 -9.62 1.32 6.97
CA LEU A 30 -9.90 0.12 6.19
C LEU A 30 -11.34 -0.37 6.37
N LYS A 31 -11.88 -0.30 7.59
CA LYS A 31 -13.29 -0.58 7.85
C LYS A 31 -14.21 0.37 7.07
N ARG A 32 -13.94 1.68 7.14
CA ARG A 32 -14.71 2.71 6.43
C ARG A 32 -14.67 2.52 4.90
N LEU A 33 -13.53 2.10 4.36
CA LEU A 33 -13.37 1.81 2.93
C LEU A 33 -13.94 0.43 2.51
N GLY A 34 -14.63 -0.27 3.42
CA GLY A 34 -15.34 -1.52 3.15
C GLY A 34 -14.41 -2.68 2.83
N LEU A 35 -13.23 -2.71 3.45
CA LEU A 35 -12.27 -3.82 3.31
C LEU A 35 -12.48 -4.88 4.39
N ALA A 36 -13.11 -4.51 5.52
CA ALA A 36 -13.54 -5.46 6.55
C ALA A 36 -14.48 -6.51 5.94
N ASP A 37 -14.10 -7.78 6.07
CA ASP A 37 -14.83 -8.97 5.63
C ASP A 37 -15.04 -9.08 4.11
N PHE A 38 -14.39 -8.23 3.31
CA PHE A 38 -14.44 -8.30 1.87
C PHE A 38 -13.89 -9.64 1.38
N LYS A 39 -14.71 -10.39 0.64
CA LYS A 39 -14.39 -11.77 0.17
C LYS A 39 -13.97 -12.72 1.31
N GLY A 40 -14.50 -12.52 2.52
CA GLY A 40 -14.22 -13.36 3.68
C GLY A 40 -12.89 -13.05 4.39
N VAL A 41 -12.20 -11.98 4.01
CA VAL A 41 -10.94 -11.55 4.66
C VAL A 41 -11.26 -10.54 5.76
N SER A 42 -11.09 -10.94 7.01
CA SER A 42 -11.42 -10.09 8.17
C SER A 42 -10.55 -8.84 8.27
N LEU A 43 -11.04 -7.80 8.95
CA LEU A 43 -10.28 -6.56 9.18
C LEU A 43 -8.91 -6.82 9.85
N ALA A 44 -8.87 -7.76 10.80
CA ALA A 44 -7.64 -8.14 11.49
C ALA A 44 -6.59 -8.74 10.54
N ASN A 45 -7.02 -9.50 9.54
CA ASN A 45 -6.12 -10.04 8.51
C ASN A 45 -5.51 -8.92 7.65
N TRP A 46 -6.32 -7.94 7.25
CA TRP A 46 -5.83 -6.78 6.50
C TRP A 46 -4.84 -5.94 7.31
N MET A 47 -5.10 -5.74 8.60
CA MET A 47 -4.19 -5.04 9.49
C MET A 47 -2.88 -5.81 9.68
N CYS A 48 -2.93 -7.14 9.85
CA CYS A 48 -1.74 -7.98 9.90
C CYS A 48 -0.91 -7.88 8.61
N LEU A 49 -1.56 -8.00 7.45
CA LEU A 49 -0.91 -7.88 6.15
C LEU A 49 -0.18 -6.54 6.02
N ALA A 50 -0.87 -5.42 6.26
CA ALA A 50 -0.27 -4.09 6.13
C ALA A 50 0.91 -3.87 7.10
N LYS A 51 0.87 -4.48 8.29
CA LYS A 51 1.98 -4.43 9.26
C LYS A 51 3.24 -5.09 8.71
N TRP A 52 3.11 -6.29 8.14
CA TRP A 52 4.26 -7.09 7.70
C TRP A 52 4.76 -6.72 6.31
N GLU A 53 3.91 -6.14 5.47
CA GLU A 53 4.31 -5.67 4.14
C GLU A 53 5.01 -4.30 4.20
N SER A 54 4.52 -3.35 5.00
CA SER A 54 5.01 -1.96 4.92
C SER A 54 5.21 -1.25 6.25
N ASP A 55 4.95 -1.91 7.37
CA ASP A 55 4.85 -1.23 8.68
C ASP A 55 3.87 -0.03 8.65
N TYR A 56 2.74 -0.21 7.93
CA TYR A 56 1.71 0.81 7.71
C TYR A 56 2.17 2.06 6.94
N ASN A 57 3.32 2.00 6.27
CA ASN A 57 3.88 3.11 5.49
C ASN A 57 3.32 3.14 4.05
N THR A 58 2.60 4.21 3.73
CA THR A 58 2.04 4.43 2.38
C THR A 58 3.09 4.62 1.29
N LYS A 59 4.33 4.95 1.64
CA LYS A 59 5.42 5.16 0.68
C LYS A 59 6.45 4.04 0.63
N ALA A 60 6.18 2.92 1.29
CA ALA A 60 7.06 1.76 1.20
C ALA A 60 7.17 1.29 -0.25
N THR A 61 8.41 1.05 -0.70
CA THR A 61 8.69 0.41 -1.99
C THR A 61 9.78 -0.63 -1.83
N ASN A 62 9.61 -1.78 -2.48
CA ASN A 62 10.61 -2.83 -2.49
C ASN A 62 10.90 -3.26 -3.93
N TYR A 63 12.15 -3.14 -4.37
CA TYR A 63 12.55 -3.56 -5.72
C TYR A 63 12.92 -5.04 -5.73
N ASN A 64 12.43 -5.77 -6.73
CA ASN A 64 12.63 -7.20 -6.90
C ASN A 64 13.57 -7.46 -8.11
N PRO A 65 14.89 -7.67 -7.91
CA PRO A 65 15.85 -7.75 -9.00
C PRO A 65 15.58 -8.91 -9.97
N GLY A 66 15.14 -10.06 -9.46
CA GLY A 66 14.90 -11.26 -10.26
C GLY A 66 13.78 -11.11 -11.30
N SER A 67 12.71 -10.37 -10.96
CA SER A 67 11.59 -10.11 -11.86
C SER A 67 11.61 -8.72 -12.49
N ARG A 68 12.57 -7.86 -12.09
CA ARG A 68 12.66 -6.44 -12.44
C ARG A 68 11.33 -5.70 -12.19
N SER A 69 10.63 -6.07 -11.13
CA SER A 69 9.38 -5.44 -10.68
C SER A 69 9.61 -4.70 -9.36
N THR A 70 8.63 -3.90 -8.94
CA THR A 70 8.67 -3.19 -7.65
C THR A 70 7.33 -3.38 -6.94
N ASP A 71 7.36 -3.53 -5.63
CA ASP A 71 6.18 -3.54 -4.77
C ASP A 71 5.90 -2.14 -4.26
N TYR A 72 4.62 -1.74 -4.22
CA TYR A 72 4.23 -0.36 -3.94
C TYR A 72 3.23 -0.24 -2.78
N GLY A 73 3.55 0.70 -1.89
CA GLY A 73 2.65 1.28 -0.92
C GLY A 73 2.30 0.36 0.25
N ILE A 74 1.21 0.71 0.94
CA ILE A 74 0.84 0.13 2.23
C ILE A 74 0.58 -1.40 2.18
N PHE A 75 0.22 -1.91 1.01
CA PHE A 75 -0.02 -3.35 0.77
C PHE A 75 1.03 -4.00 -0.12
N GLN A 76 2.14 -3.31 -0.46
CA GLN A 76 3.21 -3.82 -1.31
C GLN A 76 2.69 -4.49 -2.60
N ILE A 77 1.81 -3.78 -3.32
CA ILE A 77 1.20 -4.30 -4.55
C ILE A 77 2.24 -4.26 -5.69
N ASN A 78 2.49 -5.43 -6.29
CA ASN A 78 3.56 -5.62 -7.27
C ASN A 78 3.21 -5.09 -8.69
N SER A 79 4.15 -4.36 -9.30
CA SER A 79 4.00 -3.78 -10.66
C SER A 79 3.99 -4.79 -11.81
N ARG A 80 4.42 -6.04 -11.61
CA ARG A 80 4.37 -7.07 -12.66
C ARG A 80 2.93 -7.36 -13.08
N TYR A 81 1.98 -7.26 -12.15
CA TYR A 81 0.61 -7.71 -12.35
C TYR A 81 -0.42 -6.58 -12.23
N TRP A 82 -0.26 -5.69 -11.25
CA TRP A 82 -1.41 -4.92 -10.76
C TRP A 82 -1.41 -3.45 -11.19
N CYS A 83 -0.26 -2.79 -11.22
CA CYS A 83 -0.15 -1.36 -11.56
C CYS A 83 0.93 -1.14 -12.62
N ASN A 84 0.92 0.03 -13.27
CA ASN A 84 1.94 0.41 -14.24
C ASN A 84 2.96 1.39 -13.64
N ASP A 85 4.25 1.03 -13.64
CA ASP A 85 5.36 1.91 -13.23
C ASP A 85 6.23 2.38 -14.42
N GLY A 86 5.88 2.00 -15.65
CA GLY A 86 6.59 2.36 -16.87
C GLY A 86 7.96 1.68 -17.06
N LYS A 87 8.42 0.87 -16.12
CA LYS A 87 9.76 0.24 -16.15
C LYS A 87 9.74 -1.27 -15.98
N THR A 88 8.65 -1.85 -15.47
CA THR A 88 8.54 -3.31 -15.26
C THR A 88 8.28 -4.03 -16.59
N PRO A 89 9.18 -4.91 -17.06
CA PRO A 89 9.00 -5.60 -18.33
C PRO A 89 7.76 -6.52 -18.32
N GLY A 90 6.96 -6.47 -19.40
CA GLY A 90 5.81 -7.33 -19.63
C GLY A 90 4.68 -7.23 -18.59
N ALA A 91 4.55 -6.10 -17.91
CA ALA A 91 3.52 -5.87 -16.90
C ALA A 91 2.09 -5.86 -17.49
N VAL A 92 1.09 -6.24 -16.67
CA VAL A 92 -0.32 -6.35 -17.10
C VAL A 92 -1.17 -5.13 -16.70
N ASN A 93 -0.90 -4.52 -15.54
CA ASN A 93 -1.70 -3.42 -14.98
C ASN A 93 -3.19 -3.76 -14.76
N ALA A 94 -3.48 -4.87 -14.08
CA ALA A 94 -4.85 -5.35 -13.87
C ALA A 94 -5.75 -4.40 -13.03
N CYS A 95 -5.18 -3.49 -12.24
CA CYS A 95 -5.92 -2.45 -11.53
C CYS A 95 -6.14 -1.17 -12.37
N HIS A 96 -5.55 -1.07 -13.57
CA HIS A 96 -5.67 0.08 -14.47
C HIS A 96 -5.25 1.41 -13.85
N ILE A 97 -4.15 1.41 -13.09
CA ILE A 97 -3.63 2.60 -12.37
C ILE A 97 -2.12 2.74 -12.54
N PRO A 98 -1.56 3.97 -12.47
CA PRO A 98 -0.13 4.13 -12.27
C PRO A 98 0.27 3.68 -10.85
N CYS A 99 1.44 3.06 -10.69
CA CYS A 99 1.89 2.60 -9.37
C CYS A 99 2.12 3.76 -8.38
N SER A 100 2.29 4.99 -8.86
CA SER A 100 2.34 6.19 -8.00
C SER A 100 1.04 6.46 -7.24
N ASP A 101 -0.12 6.00 -7.74
CA ASP A 101 -1.39 6.12 -7.02
C ASP A 101 -1.42 5.29 -5.74
N LEU A 102 -0.61 4.23 -5.67
CA LEU A 102 -0.46 3.38 -4.49
C LEU A 102 0.42 4.01 -3.40
N LEU A 103 1.12 5.11 -3.72
CA LEU A 103 2.04 5.81 -2.83
C LEU A 103 1.43 7.08 -2.19
N LYS A 104 0.13 7.30 -2.38
CA LYS A 104 -0.60 8.45 -1.82
C LYS A 104 -0.97 8.19 -0.36
N ASP A 105 -1.02 9.27 0.44
CA ASP A 105 -1.46 9.20 1.84
C ASP A 105 -2.96 8.81 1.95
N ASP A 106 -3.76 9.22 0.96
CA ASP A 106 -5.11 8.68 0.74
C ASP A 106 -5.01 7.29 0.07
N ILE A 107 -5.29 6.26 0.87
CA ILE A 107 -5.18 4.86 0.47
C ILE A 107 -6.39 4.34 -0.31
N THR A 108 -7.34 5.18 -0.73
CA THR A 108 -8.54 4.74 -1.46
C THR A 108 -8.21 3.90 -2.70
N GLN A 109 -7.24 4.34 -3.52
CA GLN A 109 -6.81 3.58 -4.71
C GLN A 109 -6.09 2.28 -4.34
N ALA A 110 -5.28 2.28 -3.27
CA ALA A 110 -4.62 1.08 -2.77
C ALA A 110 -5.63 0.04 -2.27
N VAL A 111 -6.68 0.47 -1.55
CA VAL A 111 -7.77 -0.41 -1.11
C VAL A 111 -8.55 -0.97 -2.29
N THR A 112 -8.89 -0.15 -3.29
CA THR A 112 -9.57 -0.61 -4.50
C THR A 112 -8.76 -1.65 -5.25
N CYS A 113 -7.44 -1.42 -5.42
CA CYS A 113 -6.58 -2.40 -6.08
C CYS A 113 -6.41 -3.68 -5.23
N ALA A 114 -6.27 -3.59 -3.91
CA ALA A 114 -6.24 -4.77 -3.03
C ALA A 114 -7.53 -5.61 -3.13
N LYS A 115 -8.71 -4.99 -3.22
CA LYS A 115 -9.98 -5.69 -3.49
C LYS A 115 -9.96 -6.43 -4.82
N ARG A 116 -9.37 -5.84 -5.86
CA ARG A 116 -9.15 -6.51 -7.15
C ARG A 116 -8.23 -7.72 -7.00
N VAL A 117 -7.12 -7.61 -6.28
CA VAL A 117 -6.19 -8.72 -6.04
C VAL A 117 -6.89 -9.90 -5.36
N VAL A 118 -7.57 -9.68 -4.23
CA VAL A 118 -8.25 -10.78 -3.50
C VAL A 118 -9.45 -11.36 -4.24
N SER A 119 -9.87 -10.75 -5.34
CA SER A 119 -10.91 -11.31 -6.20
C SER A 119 -10.38 -12.37 -7.16
N ASP A 120 -9.06 -12.51 -7.31
CA ASP A 120 -8.44 -13.64 -8.02
C ASP A 120 -8.45 -14.91 -7.14
N PRO A 121 -8.28 -16.12 -7.73
CA PRO A 121 -8.43 -17.40 -7.03
C PRO A 121 -7.56 -17.59 -5.79
N ASN A 122 -6.39 -16.94 -5.73
CA ASN A 122 -5.51 -17.02 -4.56
C ASN A 122 -6.03 -16.21 -3.36
N GLY A 123 -6.97 -15.27 -3.54
CA GLY A 123 -7.46 -14.43 -2.47
C GLY A 123 -6.35 -13.67 -1.74
N VAL A 124 -6.47 -13.53 -0.41
CA VAL A 124 -5.44 -12.91 0.44
C VAL A 124 -4.12 -13.69 0.46
N ARG A 125 -4.15 -14.98 0.08
CA ARG A 125 -2.94 -15.79 -0.07
C ARG A 125 -2.07 -15.32 -1.24
N ALA A 126 -2.44 -14.30 -2.02
CA ALA A 126 -1.53 -13.69 -2.98
C ALA A 126 -0.30 -13.04 -2.31
N TRP A 127 -0.47 -12.52 -1.08
CA TRP A 127 0.60 -11.85 -0.33
C TRP A 127 1.49 -12.83 0.41
N VAL A 128 2.80 -12.76 0.15
CA VAL A 128 3.80 -13.64 0.79
C VAL A 128 3.87 -13.35 2.28
N ALA A 129 3.90 -12.08 2.69
CA ALA A 129 4.00 -11.72 4.10
C ALA A 129 2.76 -12.16 4.90
N TRP A 130 1.57 -12.10 4.29
CA TRP A 130 0.35 -12.61 4.93
C TRP A 130 0.43 -14.12 5.18
N ARG A 131 0.88 -14.92 4.20
CA ARG A 131 1.07 -16.37 4.40
C ARG A 131 2.11 -16.68 5.49
N ALA A 132 3.16 -15.87 5.58
CA ALA A 132 4.25 -16.10 6.52
C ALA A 132 3.92 -15.68 7.97
N HIS A 133 3.13 -14.62 8.16
CA HIS A 133 2.98 -13.98 9.47
C HIS A 133 1.54 -13.87 9.98
N CYS A 134 0.54 -14.10 9.14
CA CYS A 134 -0.88 -13.88 9.48
C CYS A 134 -1.71 -15.15 9.35
N GLU A 135 -1.40 -15.99 8.35
CA GLU A 135 -2.12 -17.23 8.13
C GLU A 135 -2.01 -18.18 9.33
N ASN A 136 -3.16 -18.69 9.77
CA ASN A 136 -3.29 -19.58 10.94
C ASN A 136 -2.75 -18.98 12.26
N GLN A 137 -2.66 -17.65 12.36
CA GLN A 137 -2.26 -16.95 13.58
C GLN A 137 -3.46 -16.26 14.25
N ASP A 138 -3.36 -16.03 15.56
CA ASP A 138 -4.25 -15.09 16.23
C ASP A 138 -3.90 -13.65 15.83
N VAL A 139 -4.67 -13.12 14.89
CA VAL A 139 -4.55 -11.74 14.39
C VAL A 139 -5.39 -10.73 15.20
N SER A 140 -6.09 -11.13 16.26
CA SER A 140 -6.95 -10.23 17.05
C SER A 140 -6.21 -9.02 17.62
N GLN A 141 -4.92 -9.18 17.93
CA GLN A 141 -4.06 -8.12 18.46
C GLN A 141 -3.99 -6.90 17.54
N TYR A 142 -4.10 -7.06 16.22
CA TYR A 142 -3.96 -5.96 15.27
C TYR A 142 -5.11 -4.95 15.33
N ILE A 143 -6.29 -5.36 15.82
CA ILE A 143 -7.46 -4.48 15.98
C ILE A 143 -7.85 -4.25 17.45
N ARG A 144 -7.12 -4.84 18.40
CA ARG A 144 -7.40 -4.72 19.84
C ARG A 144 -7.49 -3.25 20.26
N ASN A 145 -8.53 -2.89 21.01
CA ASN A 145 -8.79 -1.55 21.53
C ASN A 145 -8.96 -0.44 20.47
N CYS A 146 -9.26 -0.78 19.21
CA CYS A 146 -9.49 0.23 18.17
C CYS A 146 -10.93 0.73 18.04
N GLY A 147 -11.90 0.03 18.66
CA GLY A 147 -13.33 0.35 18.58
C GLY A 147 -13.93 0.06 17.21
N VAL A 148 -13.48 -1.02 16.56
CA VAL A 148 -13.91 -1.47 15.22
C VAL A 148 -14.38 -2.91 15.26
#